data_AF-A0A7C7VVZ8-F1
#
_entry.id   AF-A0A7C7VVZ8-F1
#
_cell.length_a   1.000
_cell.length_b   1.000
_cell.length_c   1.000
_cell.angle_alpha   90.00
_cell.angle_beta   90.00
_cell.angle_gamma   90.00
#
_symmetry.space_group_name_H-M   'P 1'
#
loop_
_entity.id
_entity.type
_entity.pdbx_description
1 polymer ?
#
loop_
_entity_poly.entity_id
_entity_poly.type
_entity_poly.pdbx_seq_one_letter_code
_entity_poly.pdbx_strand_id
1 'polypeptide(L)'
;MPVVPECVRKTGSQRKDSAGDWSVTVTGLWRRCLTLKFNILSRTEVRKIVTAAIDILERTGVEIDHPQAVRMLMRAGCSQDGSGRVRIPFQLVQESIDVAPKSISVANRKGALAMVLEGRRSYFGSQIGCPNILDPYTGMRRPFMRKDAAHSARVTDFLPNIDFMVIGGRLFGTHL
;
A
#
# COMPACT_ATOMS: atom_id res chain seq x y z
N MET A 1 23.71 27.62 26.74
CA MET A 1 22.84 26.54 26.23
C MET A 1 22.83 26.65 24.71
N PRO A 2 23.39 25.69 23.97
CA PRO A 2 23.51 25.84 22.53
C PRO A 2 22.15 25.64 21.86
N VAL A 3 21.89 26.56 20.93
CA VAL A 3 20.68 26.74 20.14
C VAL A 3 20.50 25.52 19.23
N VAL A 4 19.30 24.94 19.24
CA VAL A 4 18.93 23.81 18.37
C VAL A 4 18.91 24.31 16.91
N PRO A 5 19.65 23.69 15.96
CA PRO A 5 19.63 24.15 14.58
C PRO A 5 18.30 23.83 13.88
N GLU A 6 18.04 24.69 12.92
CA GLU A 6 16.84 24.89 12.14
C GLU A 6 16.28 23.62 11.46
N CYS A 7 14.96 23.50 11.47
CA CYS A 7 14.18 22.42 10.88
C CYS A 7 14.42 22.34 9.36
N VAL A 8 15.12 21.31 8.90
CA VAL A 8 15.36 21.03 7.47
C VAL A 8 14.02 20.75 6.79
N ARG A 9 13.41 21.79 6.20
CA ARG A 9 12.26 21.67 5.31
C ARG A 9 12.69 20.89 4.07
N LYS A 10 11.95 19.83 3.72
CA LYS A 10 12.03 19.15 2.41
C LYS A 10 11.74 20.17 1.30
N THR A 11 12.77 20.86 0.83
CA THR A 11 12.72 21.76 -0.32
C THR A 11 13.53 21.10 -1.43
N GLY A 12 12.84 20.53 -2.40
CA GLY A 12 13.45 20.07 -3.64
C GLY A 12 13.76 21.29 -4.50
N SER A 13 15.04 21.55 -4.76
CA SER A 13 15.50 22.53 -5.74
C SER A 13 15.57 21.85 -7.11
N GLN A 14 14.77 22.30 -8.08
CA GLN A 14 14.96 21.96 -9.49
C GLN A 14 16.04 22.87 -10.06
N ARG A 15 17.19 22.32 -10.45
CA ARG A 15 18.19 23.06 -11.23
C ARG A 15 18.46 22.29 -12.52
N LYS A 16 18.34 23.01 -13.64
CA LYS A 16 18.69 22.51 -14.98
C LYS A 16 20.20 22.57 -15.15
N ASP A 17 20.80 21.47 -15.57
CA ASP A 17 22.18 21.46 -16.04
C ASP A 17 22.22 21.86 -17.52
N SER A 18 23.32 22.49 -17.94
CA SER A 18 23.51 23.15 -19.24
C SER A 18 23.55 22.20 -20.45
N ALA A 19 23.30 20.91 -20.27
CA ALA A 19 23.29 19.88 -21.32
C ALA A 19 21.87 19.40 -21.71
N GLY A 20 20.80 19.95 -21.14
CA GLY A 20 19.43 19.62 -21.54
C GLY A 20 18.93 18.22 -21.13
N ASP A 21 19.68 17.51 -20.29
CA ASP A 21 19.29 16.21 -19.76
C ASP A 21 18.39 16.38 -18.53
N TRP A 22 17.26 15.65 -18.47
CA TRP A 22 16.30 15.69 -17.36
C TRP A 22 16.72 14.75 -16.23
N SER A 23 17.99 14.80 -15.83
CA SER A 23 18.46 14.08 -14.65
C SER A 23 17.90 14.74 -13.39
N VAL A 24 16.72 14.28 -12.97
CA VAL A 24 16.22 14.58 -11.63
C VAL A 24 17.15 13.89 -10.65
N THR A 25 18.14 14.64 -10.16
CA THR A 25 18.96 14.20 -9.04
C THR A 25 18.07 14.21 -7.80
N VAL A 26 17.37 13.10 -7.56
CA VAL A 26 16.63 12.89 -6.32
C VAL A 26 17.68 12.71 -5.22
N THR A 27 18.02 13.79 -4.53
CA THR A 27 18.87 13.82 -3.34
C THR A 27 18.14 13.18 -2.15
N GLY A 28 17.79 11.90 -2.32
CA GLY A 28 17.04 11.05 -1.41
C GLY A 28 17.16 9.57 -1.75
N LEU A 29 18.16 9.19 -2.56
CA LEU A 29 18.46 7.83 -3.00
C LEU A 29 19.10 6.96 -1.90
N TRP A 30 18.68 7.10 -0.63
CA TRP A 30 19.34 6.47 0.52
C TRP A 30 18.49 5.45 1.30
N ARG A 31 17.37 4.95 0.75
CA ARG A 31 16.68 3.77 1.29
C ARG A 31 16.84 2.56 0.38
N ARG A 32 18.09 2.24 0.00
CA ARG A 32 18.44 0.88 -0.40
C ARG A 32 18.56 0.07 0.89
N CYS A 33 17.42 -0.21 1.51
CA CYS A 33 17.37 -1.02 2.72
C CYS A 33 17.91 -2.41 2.33
N LEU A 34 19.06 -2.78 2.88
CA LEU A 34 19.55 -4.16 2.90
C LEU A 34 18.64 -4.96 3.84
N THR A 35 17.36 -5.11 3.45
CA THR A 35 16.39 -5.86 4.22
C THR A 35 16.77 -7.33 4.12
N LEU A 36 17.18 -7.91 5.24
CA LEU A 36 17.48 -9.33 5.37
C LEU A 36 16.24 -10.13 4.93
N LYS A 37 16.43 -11.07 4.02
CA LYS A 37 15.36 -11.99 3.62
C LYS A 37 15.44 -13.23 4.50
N PHE A 38 14.54 -13.31 5.47
CA PHE A 38 14.40 -14.50 6.29
C PHE A 38 13.52 -15.52 5.55
N ASN A 39 14.14 -16.58 5.02
CA ASN A 39 13.43 -17.66 4.33
C ASN A 39 13.28 -18.85 5.27
N ILE A 40 12.07 -19.03 5.80
CA ILE A 40 11.74 -20.19 6.65
C ILE A 40 11.39 -21.41 5.79
N LEU A 41 10.82 -21.17 4.60
CA LEU A 41 10.34 -22.22 3.70
C LEU A 41 11.34 -22.50 2.57
N SER A 42 11.53 -23.78 2.26
CA SER A 42 12.21 -24.24 1.07
C SER A 42 11.42 -23.89 -0.20
N ARG A 43 12.11 -23.91 -1.35
CA ARG A 43 11.45 -23.68 -2.65
C ARG A 43 10.35 -24.72 -2.95
N THR A 44 10.53 -25.95 -2.49
CA THR A 44 9.54 -27.02 -2.67
C THR A 44 8.29 -26.77 -1.84
N GLU A 45 8.44 -26.32 -0.59
CA GLU A 45 7.31 -25.96 0.27
C GLU A 45 6.54 -24.76 -0.27
N VAL A 46 7.25 -23.73 -0.75
CA VAL A 46 6.62 -22.58 -1.42
C VAL A 46 5.79 -23.03 -2.62
N ARG A 47 6.34 -23.91 -3.48
CA ARG A 47 5.60 -24.45 -4.64
C ARG A 47 4.35 -25.22 -4.23
N LYS A 48 4.42 -26.01 -3.15
CA LYS A 48 3.25 -26.73 -2.63
C LYS A 48 2.14 -25.76 -2.20
N ILE A 49 2.48 -24.70 -1.46
CA ILE A 49 1.51 -23.68 -1.02
C ILE A 49 0.89 -22.96 -2.22
N VAL A 50 1.71 -22.53 -3.18
CA VAL A 50 1.23 -21.84 -4.39
C VAL A 50 0.29 -22.74 -5.20
N THR A 51 0.67 -24.00 -5.41
CA THR A 51 -0.16 -24.96 -6.16
C THR A 51 -1.48 -25.21 -5.45
N ALA A 52 -1.47 -25.43 -4.13
CA ALA A 52 -2.68 -25.62 -3.35
C ALA A 52 -3.60 -24.38 -3.38
N ALA A 53 -3.04 -23.17 -3.34
CA ALA A 53 -3.81 -21.94 -3.44
C ALA A 53 -4.50 -21.81 -4.81
N ILE A 54 -3.81 -22.16 -5.89
CA ILE A 54 -4.40 -22.13 -7.23
C ILE A 54 -5.46 -23.23 -7.38
N ASP A 55 -5.21 -24.44 -6.87
CA ASP A 55 -6.19 -25.53 -6.85
C ASP A 55 -7.49 -25.11 -6.12
N ILE A 56 -7.39 -24.37 -5.02
CA ILE A 56 -8.56 -23.81 -4.31
C ILE A 56 -9.31 -22.82 -5.20
N LEU A 57 -8.60 -21.90 -5.86
CA LEU A 57 -9.23 -20.92 -6.76
C LEU A 57 -9.95 -21.59 -7.93
N GLU A 58 -9.39 -22.67 -8.47
CA GLU A 58 -9.95 -23.37 -9.63
C GLU A 58 -11.09 -24.32 -9.24
N ARG A 59 -10.96 -25.07 -8.13
CA ARG A 59 -11.94 -26.10 -7.75
C ARG A 59 -13.02 -25.61 -6.80
N THR A 60 -12.65 -24.80 -5.82
CA THR A 60 -13.57 -24.29 -4.79
C THR A 60 -14.12 -22.91 -5.17
N GLY A 61 -13.27 -22.04 -5.72
CA GLY A 61 -13.64 -20.69 -6.12
C GLY A 61 -13.87 -19.72 -4.95
N VAL A 62 -14.28 -18.50 -5.30
CA VAL A 62 -14.48 -17.37 -4.38
C VAL A 62 -15.87 -16.79 -4.51
N GLU A 63 -16.41 -16.31 -3.41
CA GLU A 63 -17.68 -15.58 -3.37
C GLU A 63 -17.40 -14.09 -3.62
N ILE A 64 -18.15 -13.48 -4.55
CA ILE A 64 -17.93 -12.11 -4.99
C ILE A 64 -19.27 -11.37 -5.01
N ASP A 65 -19.49 -10.52 -4.02
CA ASP A 65 -20.75 -9.78 -3.81
C ASP A 65 -20.91 -8.56 -4.72
N HIS A 66 -20.14 -8.47 -5.80
CA HIS A 66 -20.19 -7.35 -6.73
C HIS A 66 -20.53 -7.82 -8.15
N PRO A 67 -21.77 -7.62 -8.64
CA PRO A 67 -22.23 -8.17 -9.91
C PRO A 67 -21.38 -7.77 -11.12
N GLN A 68 -20.85 -6.54 -11.14
CA GLN A 68 -19.97 -6.10 -12.23
C GLN A 68 -18.62 -6.81 -12.21
N ALA A 69 -18.08 -7.11 -11.02
CA ALA A 69 -16.82 -7.84 -10.92
C ALA A 69 -16.99 -9.28 -11.40
N VAL A 70 -18.11 -9.93 -11.03
CA VAL A 70 -18.47 -11.27 -11.54
C VAL A 70 -18.56 -11.25 -13.07
N ARG A 71 -19.26 -10.29 -13.67
CA ARG A 71 -19.35 -10.17 -15.14
C ARG A 71 -17.99 -9.99 -15.81
N MET A 72 -17.09 -9.21 -15.22
CA MET A 72 -15.72 -9.04 -15.74
C MET A 72 -14.94 -10.35 -15.68
N LEU A 73 -15.05 -11.09 -14.59
CA LEU A 73 -14.39 -12.39 -14.43
C LEU A 73 -14.93 -13.45 -15.39
N MET A 74 -16.25 -13.52 -15.58
CA MET A 74 -16.85 -14.42 -16.58
C MET A 74 -16.35 -14.12 -17.99
N ARG A 75 -16.23 -12.83 -18.36
CA ARG A 75 -15.66 -12.41 -19.66
C ARG A 75 -14.17 -12.74 -19.80
N ALA A 76 -13.44 -12.79 -18.70
CA ALA A 76 -12.03 -13.17 -18.66
C ALA A 76 -11.81 -14.70 -18.70
N GLY A 77 -12.88 -15.51 -18.76
CA GLY A 77 -12.79 -16.96 -18.85
C GLY A 77 -12.95 -17.69 -17.50
N CYS A 78 -13.33 -17.00 -16.43
CA CYS A 78 -13.76 -17.67 -15.20
C CYS A 78 -15.11 -18.37 -15.38
N SER A 79 -15.37 -19.36 -14.54
CA SER A 79 -16.67 -20.05 -14.48
C SER A 79 -17.36 -19.77 -13.15
N GLN A 80 -18.67 -19.93 -13.11
CA GLN A 80 -19.46 -19.83 -11.87
C GLN A 80 -20.13 -21.16 -11.60
N ASP A 81 -20.08 -21.64 -10.35
CA ASP A 81 -20.77 -22.87 -9.98
C ASP A 81 -22.23 -22.63 -9.58
N GLY A 82 -22.97 -23.72 -9.32
CA GLY A 82 -24.39 -23.66 -8.98
C GLY A 82 -24.71 -22.91 -7.68
N SER A 83 -23.71 -22.63 -6.82
CA SER A 83 -23.87 -21.84 -5.61
C SER A 83 -23.57 -20.34 -5.83
N GLY A 84 -23.11 -19.96 -7.01
CA GLY A 84 -22.72 -18.59 -7.33
C GLY A 84 -21.24 -18.28 -7.10
N ARG A 85 -20.41 -19.27 -6.74
CA ARG A 85 -18.96 -19.06 -6.53
C ARG A 85 -18.23 -18.97 -7.87
N VAL A 86 -17.34 -18.00 -7.99
CA VAL A 86 -16.49 -17.79 -9.16
C VAL A 86 -15.22 -18.63 -9.04
N ARG A 87 -15.01 -19.53 -9.99
CA ARG A 87 -13.81 -20.36 -10.12
C ARG A 87 -12.87 -19.75 -11.14
N ILE A 88 -11.60 -19.62 -10.75
CA ILE A 88 -10.56 -18.94 -11.53
C ILE A 88 -9.56 -20.00 -12.03
N PRO A 89 -9.44 -20.23 -13.35
CA PRO A 89 -8.54 -21.24 -13.90
C PRO A 89 -7.06 -20.93 -13.62
N PHE A 90 -6.23 -21.96 -13.46
CA PHE A 90 -4.78 -21.84 -13.29
C PHE A 90 -4.12 -20.90 -14.31
N GLN A 91 -4.45 -21.06 -15.61
CA GLN A 91 -3.86 -20.29 -16.68
C GLN A 91 -4.10 -18.79 -16.50
N LEU A 92 -5.33 -18.40 -16.17
CA LEU A 92 -5.70 -17.00 -15.94
C LEU A 92 -4.98 -16.41 -14.73
N VAL A 93 -4.78 -17.19 -13.66
CA VAL A 93 -3.98 -16.74 -12.50
C VAL A 93 -2.54 -16.46 -12.91
N GLN A 94 -1.93 -17.37 -13.67
CA GLN A 94 -0.53 -17.23 -14.10
C GLN A 94 -0.35 -16.02 -15.04
N GLU A 95 -1.22 -15.88 -16.04
CA GLU A 95 -1.24 -14.72 -16.95
C GLU A 95 -1.40 -13.40 -16.20
N SER A 96 -2.29 -13.38 -15.19
CA SER A 96 -2.51 -12.18 -14.35
C SER A 96 -1.27 -11.80 -13.55
N ILE A 97 -0.53 -12.79 -13.03
CA ILE A 97 0.73 -12.55 -12.30
C ILE A 97 1.81 -12.04 -13.24
N ASP A 98 1.90 -12.58 -14.46
CA ASP A 98 2.94 -12.22 -15.43
C ASP A 98 2.78 -10.79 -15.96
N VAL A 99 1.53 -10.31 -16.10
CA VAL A 99 1.22 -8.94 -16.50
C VAL A 99 1.36 -7.95 -15.34
N ALA A 100 1.35 -8.42 -14.08
CA ALA A 100 1.43 -7.54 -12.92
C ALA A 100 2.76 -6.75 -12.88
N PRO A 101 2.72 -5.43 -12.63
CA PRO A 101 3.93 -4.60 -12.64
C PRO A 101 4.86 -4.97 -11.47
N LYS A 102 6.16 -5.09 -11.75
CA LYS A 102 7.20 -5.39 -10.75
C LYS A 102 7.63 -4.17 -9.92
N SER A 103 7.28 -2.97 -10.39
CA SER A 103 7.59 -1.69 -9.75
C SER A 103 6.46 -0.70 -10.01
N ILE A 104 6.01 -0.01 -8.97
CA ILE A 104 4.99 1.04 -9.07
C ILE A 104 5.55 2.31 -8.44
N SER A 105 5.60 3.41 -9.21
CA SER A 105 5.99 4.72 -8.71
C SER A 105 4.80 5.48 -8.15
N VAL A 106 4.91 5.97 -6.92
CA VAL A 106 3.89 6.74 -6.22
C VAL A 106 4.39 8.15 -6.01
N ALA A 107 3.66 9.12 -6.56
CA ALA A 107 3.94 10.54 -6.38
C ALA A 107 3.19 11.12 -5.18
N ASN A 108 3.76 12.14 -4.55
CA ASN A 108 3.05 12.94 -3.55
C ASN A 108 2.08 13.94 -4.22
N ARG A 109 1.33 14.67 -3.38
CA ARG A 109 0.36 15.69 -3.84
C ARG A 109 0.96 16.80 -4.71
N LYS A 110 2.27 17.03 -4.66
CA LYS A 110 2.97 18.03 -5.48
C LYS A 110 3.55 17.44 -6.78
N GLY A 111 3.25 16.17 -7.08
CA GLY A 111 3.75 15.46 -8.26
C GLY A 111 5.19 14.95 -8.13
N ALA A 112 5.85 15.17 -6.99
CA ALA A 112 7.21 14.65 -6.79
C ALA A 112 7.17 13.17 -6.38
N LEU A 113 8.12 12.37 -6.91
CA LEU A 113 8.25 10.96 -6.57
C LEU A 113 8.45 10.79 -5.06
N ALA A 114 7.55 10.06 -4.42
CA ALA A 114 7.53 9.87 -2.97
C ALA A 114 7.91 8.45 -2.56
N MET A 115 7.38 7.46 -3.27
CA MET A 115 7.66 6.04 -3.01
C MET A 115 7.80 5.30 -4.33
N VAL A 116 8.64 4.27 -4.33
CA VAL A 116 8.75 3.28 -5.41
C VAL A 116 8.49 1.92 -4.78
N LEU A 117 7.34 1.32 -5.09
CA LEU A 117 6.91 0.02 -4.59
C LEU A 117 7.59 -1.07 -5.42
N GLU A 118 8.81 -1.43 -5.03
CA GLU A 118 9.60 -2.42 -5.76
C GLU A 118 10.55 -3.20 -4.84
N GLY A 119 10.82 -4.43 -5.24
CA GLY A 119 11.88 -5.26 -4.67
C GLY A 119 11.79 -5.38 -3.15
N ARG A 120 12.75 -4.76 -2.44
CA ARG A 120 12.90 -4.82 -0.97
C ARG A 120 12.70 -3.47 -0.29
N ARG A 121 12.20 -2.47 -1.00
CA ARG A 121 11.90 -1.16 -0.40
C ARG A 121 10.70 -1.33 0.54
N SER A 122 10.86 -0.85 1.76
CA SER A 122 9.81 -0.88 2.78
C SER A 122 9.44 0.55 3.14
N TYR A 123 8.14 0.79 3.27
CA TYR A 123 7.56 2.07 3.63
C TYR A 123 6.66 1.86 4.83
N PHE A 124 6.70 2.78 5.78
CA PHE A 124 5.91 2.71 7.01
C PHE A 124 4.76 3.70 6.92
N GLY A 125 3.55 3.22 7.23
CA GLY A 125 2.33 4.01 7.21
C GLY A 125 1.74 4.19 8.61
N SER A 126 0.82 5.14 8.74
CA SER A 126 -0.01 5.26 9.93
C SER A 126 -1.08 4.15 10.02
N GLN A 127 -1.76 4.08 11.18
CA GLN A 127 -2.77 3.07 11.50
C GLN A 127 -3.96 3.04 10.52
N ILE A 128 -4.44 1.83 10.21
CA ILE A 128 -5.60 1.59 9.34
C ILE A 128 -6.80 1.13 10.19
N GLY A 129 -8.00 1.62 9.88
CA GLY A 129 -9.25 0.90 10.18
C GLY A 129 -9.75 0.88 11.63
N CYS A 130 -9.16 1.64 12.57
CA CYS A 130 -9.65 1.62 13.95
C CYS A 130 -10.86 2.56 14.15
N PRO A 131 -12.04 2.06 14.54
CA PRO A 131 -13.24 2.87 14.74
C PRO A 131 -13.18 3.74 15.99
N ASN A 132 -12.30 3.39 16.93
CA ASN A 132 -12.08 4.09 18.19
C ASN A 132 -10.63 4.52 18.30
N ILE A 133 -10.40 5.61 19.03
CA ILE A 133 -9.08 6.13 19.38
C ILE A 133 -8.93 6.16 20.89
N LEU A 134 -7.71 5.92 21.36
CA LEU A 134 -7.32 6.24 22.72
C LEU A 134 -6.93 7.72 22.73
N ASP A 135 -7.71 8.57 23.40
CA ASP A 135 -7.41 9.99 23.44
C ASP A 135 -6.09 10.23 24.20
N PRO A 136 -5.07 10.83 23.57
CA PRO A 136 -3.76 10.97 24.19
C PRO A 136 -3.75 11.96 25.35
N TYR A 137 -4.77 12.81 25.50
CA TYR A 137 -4.85 13.80 26.57
C TYR A 137 -5.63 13.29 27.78
N THR A 138 -6.71 12.54 27.55
CA THR A 138 -7.57 12.03 28.63
C THR A 138 -7.31 10.58 29.00
N GLY A 139 -6.60 9.83 28.15
CA GLY A 139 -6.38 8.39 28.31
C GLY A 139 -7.64 7.54 28.11
N MET A 140 -8.76 8.14 27.69
CA MET A 140 -10.02 7.41 27.50
C MET A 140 -10.22 6.97 26.06
N ARG A 141 -10.73 5.76 25.88
CA ARG A 141 -11.15 5.24 24.57
C ARG A 141 -12.47 5.88 24.17
N ARG A 142 -12.52 6.44 22.97
CA ARG A 142 -13.74 7.06 22.40
C ARG A 142 -13.84 6.81 20.90
N PRO A 143 -15.02 7.04 20.29
CA PRO A 143 -15.15 7.02 18.83
C PRO A 143 -14.16 7.95 18.13
N PHE A 144 -13.68 7.51 16.97
CA PHE A 144 -12.80 8.30 16.11
C PHE A 144 -13.61 9.41 15.43
N MET A 145 -13.12 10.64 15.49
CA MET A 145 -13.77 11.82 14.93
C MET A 145 -12.94 12.42 13.79
N ARG A 146 -13.56 13.28 12.96
CA ARG A 146 -12.88 14.01 11.87
C ARG A 146 -11.64 14.79 12.35
N LYS A 147 -11.69 15.37 13.55
CA LYS A 147 -10.54 16.08 14.15
C LYS A 147 -9.34 15.16 14.39
N ASP A 148 -9.58 13.89 14.69
CA ASP A 148 -8.50 12.92 14.93
C ASP A 148 -7.79 12.56 13.62
N ALA A 149 -8.49 12.57 12.48
CA ALA A 149 -7.86 12.44 11.18
C ALA A 149 -6.89 13.61 10.91
N ALA A 150 -7.31 14.85 11.20
CA ALA A 150 -6.45 16.02 11.05
C ALA A 150 -5.23 15.97 11.98
N HIS A 151 -5.41 15.55 13.24
CA HIS A 151 -4.30 15.34 14.17
C HIS A 151 -3.36 14.24 13.71
N SER A 152 -3.89 13.10 13.24
CA SER A 152 -3.10 11.99 12.73
C SER A 152 -2.30 12.39 11.50
N ALA A 153 -2.88 13.20 10.60
CA ALA A 153 -2.20 13.74 9.44
C ALA A 153 -1.04 14.63 9.85
N ARG A 154 -1.27 15.54 10.81
CA ARG A 154 -0.24 16.43 11.33
C ARG A 154 0.90 15.63 11.96
N VAL A 155 0.60 14.70 12.87
CA VAL A 155 1.62 13.86 13.51
C VAL A 155 2.42 13.08 12.46
N THR A 156 1.73 12.46 11.50
CA THR A 156 2.38 11.69 10.42
C THR A 156 3.32 12.56 9.58
N ASP A 157 2.92 13.79 9.24
CA ASP A 157 3.74 14.74 8.46
C ASP A 157 5.03 15.17 9.19
N PHE A 158 4.99 15.22 10.53
CA PHE A 158 6.16 15.54 11.36
C PHE A 158 7.09 14.34 11.64
N LEU A 159 6.67 13.10 11.36
CA LEU A 159 7.47 11.91 11.64
C LEU A 159 8.37 11.55 10.44
N PRO A 160 9.71 11.67 10.54
CA PRO A 160 10.61 11.48 9.40
C PRO A 160 10.69 10.03 8.89
N ASN A 161 10.19 9.07 9.67
CA ASN A 161 10.19 7.64 9.38
C ASN A 161 8.81 7.09 9.00
N ILE A 162 7.80 7.94 8.83
CA ILE A 162 6.50 7.54 8.30
C ILE A 162 6.38 8.11 6.88
N ASP A 163 6.20 7.23 5.91
CA ASP A 163 6.26 7.52 4.48
C ASP A 163 4.89 7.88 3.89
N PHE A 164 3.80 7.35 4.47
CA PHE A 164 2.45 7.61 4.01
C PHE A 164 1.44 7.64 5.17
N MET A 165 0.33 8.33 4.95
CA MET A 165 -0.78 8.37 5.89
C MET A 165 -1.93 7.51 5.38
N VAL A 166 -2.46 6.67 6.25
CA VAL A 166 -3.78 6.07 6.12
C VAL A 166 -4.68 6.62 7.22
N ILE A 167 -5.92 6.93 6.86
CA ILE A 167 -6.91 7.42 7.82
C ILE A 167 -7.55 6.23 8.52
N GLY A 168 -7.53 6.26 9.86
CA GLY A 168 -8.35 5.38 10.69
C GLY A 168 -9.79 5.89 10.81
N GLY A 169 -10.67 5.04 11.33
CA GLY A 169 -12.05 5.41 11.67
C GLY A 169 -13.08 5.25 10.55
N ARG A 170 -14.35 5.20 10.95
CA ARG A 170 -15.48 5.24 10.03
C ARG A 170 -15.79 6.72 9.74
N LEU A 171 -15.32 7.23 8.60
CA LEU A 171 -15.66 8.59 8.16
C LEU A 171 -17.10 8.72 7.63
N PHE A 172 -17.81 7.61 7.46
CA PHE A 172 -19.19 7.57 7.00
C PHE A 172 -20.15 7.51 8.20
N GLY A 173 -20.85 8.63 8.49
CA GLY A 173 -21.99 8.61 9.43
C GLY A 173 -22.06 9.70 10.50
N THR A 174 -21.31 10.80 10.41
CA THR A 174 -21.57 11.99 11.26
C THR A 174 -21.86 13.19 10.36
N HIS A 175 -23.15 13.41 10.13
CA HIS A 175 -23.83 14.60 9.56
C HIS A 175 -23.14 15.29 8.37
N LEU A 176 -23.64 14.96 7.16
CA LEU A 176 -23.90 15.98 6.14
C LEU A 176 -25.20 16.69 6.50
#